data_AF-A0A0R2DBR3-F1
#
_entry.id   AF-A0A0R2DBR3-F1
#
_cell.length_a   1.000
_cell.length_b   1.000
_cell.length_c   1.000
_cell.angle_alpha   90.00
_cell.angle_beta   90.00
_cell.angle_gamma   90.00
#
_symmetry.space_group_name_H-M   'P 1'
#
loop_
_entity.id
_entity.type
_entity.pdbx_description
1 polymer ?
#
loop_
_entity_poly.entity_id
_entity_poly.type
_entity_poly.pdbx_seq_one_letter_code
_entity_poly.pdbx_strand_id
1 'polypeptide(L)' 'MFLKDPPIVLADEPTGALDRENEELVLSSLENFSKRGKIVIVATHSQRVLNRADEVVHIKQL' A
#
# COMPACT_ATOMS: atom_id res chain seq x y z
N MET A 1 -4.52 -6.56 -8.58
CA MET A 1 -4.06 -6.90 -9.94
C MET A 1 -3.75 -5.61 -10.69
N PHE A 2 -2.48 -5.35 -10.98
CA PHE A 2 -2.09 -4.19 -11.79
C PHE A 2 -2.07 -4.58 -13.27
N LEU A 3 -2.74 -3.79 -14.12
CA LEU A 3 -2.80 -4.04 -15.57
C LEU A 3 -1.46 -3.76 -16.27
N LYS A 4 -0.61 -2.94 -15.66
CA LYS A 4 0.76 -2.66 -16.08
C LYS A 4 1.72 -3.25 -15.04
N ASP A 5 2.97 -3.45 -15.43
CA ASP A 5 4.05 -3.87 -14.52
C ASP A 5 5.00 -2.70 -14.20
N PRO A 6 4.55 -1.61 -13.56
CA PRO A 6 5.41 -0.48 -13.29
C PRO A 6 6.54 -0.86 -12.32
N PRO A 7 7.70 -0.18 -12.37
CA PRO A 7 8.74 -0.34 -11.36
C PRO A 7 8.34 0.24 -9.99
N ILE A 8 7.42 1.22 -9.98
CA ILE A 8 6.97 1.94 -8.78
C ILE A 8 5.44 2.06 -8.79
N VAL A 9 4.81 1.81 -7.65
CA VAL A 9 3.40 2.08 -7.37
C VAL A 9 3.31 3.16 -6.30
N LEU A 10 2.58 4.23 -6.59
CA LEU A 10 2.20 5.26 -5.62
C LEU A 10 0.70 5.11 -5.37
N ALA A 11 0.31 4.93 -4.10
CA ALA A 11 -1.07 4.74 -3.70
C ALA A 11 -1.43 5.72 -2.59
N ASP A 12 -2.47 6.54 -2.82
CA ASP A 12 -2.99 7.48 -1.83
C ASP A 12 -4.28 6.91 -1.23
N GLU A 13 -4.25 6.58 0.07
CA GLU A 13 -5.34 5.97 0.84
C GLU A 13 -6.08 4.82 0.10
N PRO A 14 -5.37 3.77 -0.38
CA PRO A 14 -5.92 2.77 -1.30
C PRO A 14 -7.07 1.92 -0.73
N THR A 15 -7.30 1.98 0.59
CA THR A 15 -8.28 1.15 1.30
C THR A 15 -9.34 1.96 2.05
N GLY A 16 -9.31 3.30 2.01
CA GLY A 16 -10.12 4.15 2.88
C GLY A 16 -11.64 4.02 2.73
N ALA A 17 -12.12 3.52 1.58
CA ALA A 17 -13.55 3.33 1.29
C ALA A 17 -13.97 1.86 1.14
N LEU A 18 -13.09 0.91 1.51
CA LEU A 18 -13.32 -0.51 1.31
C LEU A 18 -13.83 -1.17 2.60
N ASP A 19 -14.66 -2.20 2.45
CA ASP A 19 -14.87 -3.16 3.53
C ASP A 19 -13.60 -3.98 3.80
N ARG A 20 -13.61 -4.73 4.90
CA ARG A 20 -12.46 -5.49 5.36
C ARG A 20 -11.99 -6.55 4.36
N GLU A 21 -12.90 -7.21 3.63
CA GLU A 21 -12.52 -8.25 2.68
C GLU A 21 -11.80 -7.63 1.48
N ASN A 22 -12.34 -6.53 0.98
CA ASN A 22 -11.76 -5.78 -0.13
C ASN A 22 -10.45 -5.07 0.27
N GLU A 23 -10.34 -4.57 1.49
CA GLU A 23 -9.08 -4.03 2.05
C GLU A 23 -7.98 -5.09 2.01
N GLU A 24 -8.26 -6.30 2.51
CA GLU A 24 -7.30 -7.41 2.54
C GLU A 24 -6.83 -7.81 1.13
N LEU A 25 -7.74 -7.80 0.15
CA LEU A 25 -7.41 -8.09 -1.24
C LEU A 25 -6.44 -7.03 -1.82
N VAL A 26 -6.72 -5.75 -1.59
CA VAL A 26 -5.88 -4.65 -2.07
C VAL A 26 -4.51 -4.69 -1.41
N LEU A 27 -4.44 -4.84 -0.09
CA LEU A 27 -3.18 -4.90 0.64
C LEU A 27 -2.33 -6.10 0.21
N SER A 28 -2.93 -7.26 0.04
CA SER A 28 -2.23 -8.45 -0.46
C SER A 28 -1.70 -8.23 -1.88
N SER A 29 -2.43 -7.51 -2.73
CA SER A 29 -1.97 -7.18 -4.09
C SER A 29 -0.79 -6.20 -4.08
N LEU A 30 -0.75 -5.23 -3.17
CA LEU A 30 0.35 -4.28 -3.00
C LEU A 30 1.61 -4.99 -2.47
N GLU A 31 1.44 -5.82 -1.44
CA GLU A 31 2.51 -6.61 -0.83
C GLU A 31 3.15 -7.58 -1.84
N ASN A 32 2.33 -8.28 -2.62
CA ASN A 32 2.84 -9.13 -3.70
C ASN A 32 3.61 -8.36 -4.77
N PHE A 33 3.29 -7.09 -4.97
CA PHE A 33 4.02 -6.23 -5.89
C PHE A 33 5.41 -5.89 -5.34
N SER A 34 5.50 -5.54 -4.05
CA SER A 34 6.77 -5.34 -3.34
C SER A 34 7.66 -6.59 -3.42
N LYS A 35 7.10 -7.77 -3.11
CA LYS A 35 7.79 -9.07 -3.17
C LYS A 35 8.36 -9.43 -4.55
N ARG A 36 7.88 -8.80 -5.63
CA ARG A 36 8.41 -8.96 -6.99
C ARG A 36 9.59 -8.01 -7.29
N GLY A 37 10.14 -7.35 -6.27
CA GLY A 37 11.25 -6.41 -6.39
C GLY A 37 10.84 -5.03 -6.92
N LYS A 38 9.56 -4.66 -6.78
CA LYS A 38 9.02 -3.36 -7.20
C LYS A 38 8.88 -2.45 -5.97
N ILE A 39 8.88 -1.14 -6.18
CA ILE A 39 8.68 -0.18 -5.09
C ILE A 39 7.20 0.12 -4.94
N VAL A 40 6.69 0.08 -3.70
CA VAL A 40 5.34 0.49 -3.37
C VAL A 40 5.42 1.56 -2.28
N ILE A 41 4.87 2.73 -2.55
CA ILE A 41 4.75 3.82 -1.57
C ILE A 41 3.27 4.06 -1.36
N VAL A 42 2.85 3.99 -0.09
CA VAL A 42 1.47 4.22 0.30
C VAL A 42 1.39 5.40 1.26
N ALA A 43 0.60 6.40 0.92
CA ALA A 43 0.18 7.44 1.87
C ALA A 43 -1.07 6.93 2.60
N THR A 44 -1.01 6.82 3.92
CA THR A 44 -2.15 6.37 4.72
C THR A 44 -2.12 6.82 6.17
N HIS A 45 -3.30 6.91 6.79
CA HIS A 45 -3.46 6.97 8.25
C HIS A 45 -3.86 5.62 8.88
N SER A 46 -4.01 4.54 8.09
CA SER A 46 -4.48 3.24 8.57
C SER A 46 -3.37 2.38 9.18
N GLN A 47 -3.53 2.02 10.45
CA GLN A 47 -2.60 1.12 11.15
C GLN A 47 -2.51 -0.27 10.49
N ARG A 48 -3.57 -0.74 9.82
CA ARG A 48 -3.55 -2.03 9.10
C ARG A 48 -2.55 -2.01 7.96
N VAL A 49 -2.44 -0.88 7.26
CA VAL A 49 -1.48 -0.68 6.18
C VAL A 49 -0.08 -0.53 6.75
N LEU A 50 0.08 0.27 7.81
CA LEU A 50 1.37 0.47 8.49
C LEU A 50 1.98 -0.86 8.97
N ASN A 51 1.15 -1.76 9.53
CA ASN A 51 1.60 -3.07 10.02
C ASN A 51 2.11 -4.01 8.91
N ARG A 52 1.87 -3.70 7.63
CA ARG A 52 2.35 -4.47 6.48
C ARG A 52 3.49 -3.81 5.73
N ALA A 53 3.84 -2.58 6.09
CA ALA A 53 4.88 -1.84 5.42
C ALA A 53 6.26 -2.38 5.83
N ASP A 54 7.15 -2.50 4.85
CA ASP A 54 8.56 -2.83 5.10
C ASP A 54 9.25 -1.70 5.89
N GLU A 55 8.90 -0.44 5.60
CA GLU A 55 9.41 0.76 6.24
C GLU A 55 8.28 1.78 6.46
N VAL A 56 8.32 2.52 7.57
CA VAL A 56 7.29 3.53 7.92
C VAL A 56 7.93 4.89 8.16
N VAL A 57 7.55 5.88 7.33
CA VAL A 57 7.99 7.27 7.45
C VAL A 57 6.84 8.13 7.97
N HIS A 58 7.04 8.78 9.12
CA HIS A 58 6.08 9.72 9.67
C HIS A 58 6.38 11.14 9.18
N ILE A 59 5.47 11.72 8.40
CA ILE A 59 5.56 13.11 7.96
C ILE A 59 4.84 13.97 8.99
N LYS A 60 5.53 14.99 9.51
CA LYS A 60 4.95 16.03 10.37
C LYS A 60 5.04 17.37 9.63
N GLN A 61 3.98 18.18 9.69
CA GLN A 61 4.10 19.59 9.33
C GLN A 61 4.98 20.28 10.38
N LEU A 62 5.98 21.01 9.89
CA LEU A 62 6.90 21.82 10.69
C LEU A 62 6.19 23.02 11.32
#